data_AF-A0A453SG68-F1
#
_entry.id   AF-A0A453SG68-F1
#
_cell.length_a   1.000
_cell.length_b   1.000
_cell.length_c   1.000
_cell.angle_alpha   90.00
_cell.angle_beta   90.00
_cell.angle_gamma   90.00
#
_symmetry.space_group_name_H-M   'P 1'
#
loop_
_entity.id
_entity.type
_entity.pdbx_description
1 polymer ?
#
loop_
_entity_poly.entity_id
_entity_poly.type
_entity_poly.pdbx_seq_one_letter_code
_entity_poly.pdbx_strand_id
1 'polypeptide(L)'
;MSQGTLRMYLNKKDPYSLSPETILKLALDISRGMEYLHAQGVMHRDLKSQNLLLNDEMRVKVADFGTSCLETRCQATKGNKGTYRWMAPEMIKEKPYTRKVDVYSFGIVLWELTTCLLPFQGMTPVQAAYAAAEKVRPSTHPVRLSDSPFVTLK
;
A
#
# COMPACT_ATOMS: atom_id res chain seq x y z
N MET A 1 12.25 -6.36 -12.20
CA MET A 1 11.80 -6.11 -13.59
C MET A 1 12.45 -4.81 -14.06
N SER A 2 12.55 -4.59 -15.37
CA SER A 2 13.39 -3.54 -15.99
C SER A 2 13.12 -2.12 -15.48
N GLN A 3 11.87 -1.81 -15.09
CA GLN A 3 11.47 -0.47 -14.63
C GLN A 3 11.54 -0.27 -13.11
N GLY A 4 12.03 -1.27 -12.36
CA GLY A 4 12.09 -1.22 -10.90
C GLY A 4 10.70 -1.43 -10.26
N THR A 5 10.41 -0.67 -9.19
CA THR A 5 9.18 -0.78 -8.41
C THR A 5 8.12 0.23 -8.86
N LEU A 6 6.84 -0.06 -8.59
CA LEU A 6 5.73 0.87 -8.83
C LEU A 6 5.95 2.18 -8.07
N ARG A 7 6.50 2.15 -6.86
CA ARG A 7 6.79 3.37 -6.10
C ARG A 7 7.81 4.26 -6.81
N MET A 8 8.86 3.68 -7.39
CA MET A 8 9.85 4.42 -8.18
C MET A 8 9.21 5.03 -9.43
N TYR A 9 8.31 4.30 -10.09
CA TYR A 9 7.55 4.80 -11.23
C TYR A 9 6.65 5.99 -10.85
N LEU A 10 5.86 5.87 -9.78
CA LEU A 10 4.93 6.91 -9.34
C LEU A 10 5.64 8.18 -8.85
N ASN A 11 6.84 8.07 -8.25
CA ASN A 11 7.63 9.23 -7.82
C ASN A 11 8.11 10.13 -8.97
N LYS A 12 8.13 9.61 -10.20
CA LYS A 12 8.52 10.36 -11.41
C LYS A 12 7.33 11.04 -12.08
N LYS A 13 6.13 10.96 -11.50
CA LYS A 13 4.89 11.48 -12.06
C LYS A 13 4.40 12.67 -11.27
N ASP A 14 3.84 13.65 -11.97
CA ASP A 14 3.14 14.75 -11.31
C ASP A 14 1.87 14.22 -10.61
N PRO A 15 1.41 14.89 -9.54
CA PRO A 15 0.17 14.51 -8.87
C PRO A 15 -1.00 14.41 -9.85
N TYR A 16 -1.80 13.34 -9.74
CA TYR A 16 -2.99 13.07 -10.57
C TYR A 16 -2.73 12.97 -12.09
N SER A 17 -1.48 12.73 -12.52
CA SER A 17 -1.11 12.74 -13.94
C SER A 17 -1.31 11.41 -14.69
N LEU A 18 -1.65 10.32 -14.01
CA LEU A 18 -1.88 9.03 -14.68
C LEU A 18 -3.25 8.99 -15.37
N SER A 19 -3.28 8.45 -16.59
CA SER A 19 -4.54 8.22 -17.30
C SER A 19 -5.38 7.13 -16.63
N PRO A 20 -6.72 7.20 -16.68
CA PRO A 20 -7.60 6.15 -16.17
C PRO A 20 -7.28 4.77 -16.75
N GLU A 21 -6.92 4.70 -18.03
CA GLU A 21 -6.52 3.46 -18.70
C GLU A 21 -5.27 2.84 -18.04
N THR A 22 -4.24 3.65 -17.77
CA THR A 22 -3.02 3.19 -17.08
C THR A 22 -3.34 2.72 -15.67
N ILE A 23 -4.17 3.48 -14.93
CA ILE A 23 -4.59 3.13 -13.57
C ILE A 23 -5.30 1.78 -13.58
N LEU A 24 -6.30 1.59 -14.44
CA LEU A 24 -7.06 0.35 -14.55
C LEU A 24 -6.18 -0.84 -14.95
N LYS A 25 -5.26 -0.65 -15.90
CA LYS A 25 -4.32 -1.69 -16.34
C LYS A 25 -3.43 -2.17 -15.18
N LEU A 26 -2.81 -1.24 -14.46
CA LEU A 26 -1.94 -1.57 -13.32
C LEU A 26 -2.74 -2.20 -12.18
N ALA A 27 -3.89 -1.63 -11.83
CA ALA A 27 -4.78 -2.15 -10.79
C ALA A 27 -5.24 -3.58 -11.08
N LEU A 28 -5.57 -3.89 -12.34
CA LEU A 28 -6.02 -5.21 -12.77
C LEU A 28 -4.91 -6.26 -12.67
N ASP A 29 -3.68 -5.92 -13.06
CA ASP A 29 -2.55 -6.84 -12.91
C ASP A 29 -2.28 -7.15 -11.43
N ILE A 30 -2.32 -6.13 -10.56
CA ILE A 30 -2.13 -6.30 -9.12
C ILE A 30 -3.25 -7.15 -8.52
N SER A 31 -4.51 -6.87 -8.85
CA SER A 31 -5.66 -7.59 -8.30
C SER A 31 -5.66 -9.06 -8.72
N ARG A 32 -5.29 -9.38 -9.96
CA ARG A 32 -5.12 -10.76 -10.43
C ARG A 32 -4.00 -11.49 -9.69
N GLY A 33 -2.87 -10.81 -9.46
CA GLY A 33 -1.78 -11.38 -8.65
C GLY A 33 -2.22 -11.70 -7.23
N MET A 34 -2.96 -10.80 -6.59
CA MET A 34 -3.48 -11.00 -5.23
C MET A 34 -4.60 -12.05 -5.16
N GLU A 35 -5.50 -12.08 -6.14
CA GLU A 35 -6.53 -13.11 -6.27
C GLU A 35 -5.89 -14.50 -6.33
N TYR A 36 -4.85 -14.67 -7.15
CA TYR A 36 -4.11 -15.93 -7.23
C TYR A 36 -3.53 -16.34 -5.87
N LEU A 37 -2.85 -15.43 -5.16
CA LEU A 37 -2.29 -15.73 -3.84
C LEU A 37 -3.37 -16.14 -2.83
N HIS A 38 -4.48 -15.40 -2.79
CA HIS A 38 -5.60 -15.67 -1.90
C HIS A 38 -6.30 -17.00 -2.23
N ALA A 39 -6.36 -17.38 -3.50
CA ALA A 39 -6.86 -18.69 -3.95
C ALA A 39 -5.94 -19.84 -3.51
N GLN A 40 -4.63 -19.60 -3.39
CA GLN A 40 -3.67 -20.54 -2.82
C GLN A 40 -3.63 -20.52 -1.28
N GLY A 41 -4.52 -19.76 -0.62
CA GLY A 41 -4.53 -19.62 0.84
C GLY A 41 -3.33 -18.85 1.40
N VAL A 42 -2.66 -18.04 0.58
CA VAL A 42 -1.49 -17.23 0.96
C VAL A 42 -1.94 -15.79 1.22
N MET A 43 -1.66 -15.29 2.42
CA MET A 43 -1.74 -13.88 2.76
C MET A 43 -0.39 -13.21 2.48
N HIS A 44 -0.39 -12.08 1.79
CA HIS A 44 0.86 -11.38 1.48
C HIS A 44 1.40 -10.62 2.68
N ARG A 45 0.53 -9.88 3.40
CA ARG A 45 0.77 -9.10 4.62
C ARG A 45 1.71 -7.90 4.52
N ASP A 46 2.23 -7.60 3.33
CA ASP A 46 3.07 -6.42 3.08
C ASP A 46 2.91 -5.90 1.64
N LEU A 47 1.68 -5.90 1.14
CA LEU A 47 1.36 -5.35 -0.16
C LEU A 47 1.53 -3.82 -0.13
N LYS A 48 2.41 -3.29 -0.97
CA LYS A 48 2.72 -1.86 -1.08
C LYS A 48 3.35 -1.60 -2.44
N SER A 49 3.34 -0.34 -2.89
CA SER A 49 3.94 0.04 -4.18
C SER A 49 5.44 -0.27 -4.33
N GLN A 50 6.18 -0.46 -3.22
CA GLN A 50 7.58 -0.93 -3.26
C GLN A 50 7.71 -2.42 -3.58
N ASN A 51 6.69 -3.22 -3.27
CA ASN A 51 6.66 -4.67 -3.48
C ASN A 51 5.92 -5.06 -4.77
N LEU A 52 5.71 -4.08 -5.65
CA LEU A 52 5.10 -4.24 -6.96
C LEU A 52 6.14 -3.89 -8.02
N LEU A 53 6.51 -4.83 -8.87
CA LEU A 53 7.56 -4.67 -9.88
C LEU A 53 6.95 -4.38 -11.25
N LEU A 54 7.52 -3.42 -11.99
CA LEU A 54 7.09 -3.06 -13.35
C LEU A 54 8.13 -3.46 -14.41
N ASN A 55 7.65 -3.90 -15.56
CA ASN A 55 8.44 -4.03 -16.80
C ASN A 55 8.12 -2.92 -17.79
N ASP A 56 8.80 -2.97 -18.93
CA ASP A 56 8.70 -2.02 -20.02
C ASP A 56 7.31 -2.03 -20.69
N GLU A 57 6.58 -3.16 -20.62
CA GLU A 57 5.22 -3.28 -21.15
C GLU A 57 4.12 -2.74 -20.21
N MET A 58 4.49 -2.05 -19.12
CA MET A 58 3.58 -1.55 -18.09
C MET A 58 2.73 -2.66 -17.47
N ARG A 59 3.35 -3.82 -17.20
CA ARG A 59 2.78 -4.95 -16.48
C ARG A 59 3.32 -5.01 -15.06
N VAL A 60 2.48 -5.41 -14.11
CA VAL A 60 2.86 -5.50 -12.70
C VAL A 60 3.00 -6.95 -12.26
N LYS A 61 4.04 -7.23 -11.45
CA LYS A 61 4.15 -8.47 -10.68
C LYS A 61 4.26 -8.17 -9.18
N VAL A 62 3.54 -8.94 -8.38
CA VAL A 62 3.63 -8.92 -6.93
C VAL A 62 4.92 -9.62 -6.50
N ALA A 63 5.67 -9.01 -5.57
CA ALA A 63 6.97 -9.48 -5.13
C ALA A 63 7.12 -9.33 -3.60
N ASP A 64 8.24 -9.84 -3.07
CA ASP A 64 8.59 -9.80 -1.64
C ASP A 64 7.57 -10.51 -0.73
N PHE A 65 7.75 -11.83 -0.65
CA PHE A 65 6.95 -12.74 0.16
C PHE A 65 7.56 -12.99 1.55
N GLY A 66 8.52 -12.16 1.99
CA GLY A 66 9.25 -12.38 3.26
C GLY A 66 8.35 -12.31 4.49
N THR A 67 7.21 -11.64 4.37
CA THR A 67 6.17 -11.58 5.40
C THR A 67 4.95 -12.42 5.04
N SER A 68 4.94 -13.16 3.93
CA SER A 68 3.76 -13.92 3.53
C SER A 68 3.54 -15.16 4.39
N CYS A 69 2.32 -15.65 4.41
CA CYS A 69 1.90 -16.66 5.37
C CYS A 69 0.69 -17.45 4.87
N LEU A 70 0.67 -18.75 5.10
CA LEU A 70 -0.52 -19.57 4.84
C LEU A 70 -1.60 -19.23 5.87
N GLU A 71 -2.83 -18.99 5.41
CA GLU A 71 -3.98 -18.63 6.26
C GLU A 71 -4.21 -19.64 7.38
N THR A 72 -4.00 -20.93 7.11
CA THR A 72 -4.13 -22.03 8.08
C THR A 72 -3.02 -22.09 9.13
N ARG A 73 -1.87 -21.49 8.86
CA ARG A 73 -0.67 -21.55 9.74
C ARG A 73 -0.30 -20.20 10.31
N CYS A 74 -1.10 -19.17 10.01
CA CYS A 74 -0.77 -17.83 10.42
C CYS A 74 -1.16 -17.59 11.88
N GLN A 75 -0.16 -17.68 12.75
CA GLN A 75 -0.26 -17.04 14.04
C GLN A 75 -0.26 -15.53 13.81
N ALA A 76 -1.06 -14.79 14.59
CA ALA A 76 -1.03 -13.33 14.60
C ALA A 76 0.34 -12.85 15.10
N THR A 77 1.36 -12.94 14.25
CA THR A 77 2.70 -12.44 14.52
C THR A 77 2.66 -10.92 14.52
N LYS A 78 3.39 -10.32 15.47
CA LYS A 78 3.61 -8.88 15.55
C LYS A 78 4.02 -8.35 14.17
N GLY A 79 3.30 -7.32 13.70
CA GLY A 79 3.54 -6.74 12.38
C GLY A 79 4.97 -6.22 12.23
N ASN A 80 5.52 -6.29 11.02
CA ASN A 80 6.83 -5.72 10.73
C ASN A 80 6.78 -4.20 10.91
N LYS A 81 7.62 -3.69 11.80
CA LYS A 81 7.75 -2.26 12.11
C LYS A 81 8.43 -1.55 10.93
N GLY A 82 7.67 -1.09 9.93
CA GLY A 82 8.25 -0.37 8.80
C GLY A 82 7.32 0.03 7.65
N THR A 83 6.17 -0.62 7.50
CA THR A 83 5.28 -0.44 6.32
C THR A 83 3.88 0.05 6.68
N TYR A 84 3.77 0.73 7.82
CA TYR A 84 2.51 1.14 8.42
C TYR A 84 1.56 1.93 7.51
N ARG A 85 2.08 2.66 6.51
CA ARG A 85 1.25 3.48 5.60
C ARG A 85 0.24 2.66 4.79
N TRP A 86 0.55 1.39 4.50
CA TRP A 86 -0.31 0.47 3.76
C TRP A 86 -0.99 -0.56 4.67
N MET A 87 -0.63 -0.58 5.94
CA MET A 87 -1.03 -1.63 6.87
C MET A 87 -2.48 -1.42 7.33
N ALA A 88 -3.24 -2.52 7.38
CA ALA A 88 -4.61 -2.50 7.84
C ALA A 88 -4.73 -2.15 9.33
N PRO A 89 -5.78 -1.43 9.77
CA PRO A 89 -5.93 -0.99 11.15
C PRO A 89 -6.01 -2.14 12.15
N GLU A 90 -6.62 -3.27 11.78
CA GLU A 90 -6.67 -4.48 12.62
C GLU A 90 -5.29 -5.11 12.83
N MET A 91 -4.40 -5.01 11.84
CA MET A 91 -3.03 -5.49 11.94
C MET A 91 -2.17 -4.56 12.82
N ILE A 92 -2.38 -3.24 12.71
CA ILE A 92 -1.74 -2.23 13.58
C ILE A 92 -2.18 -2.39 15.03
N LYS A 93 -3.46 -2.70 15.27
CA LYS A 93 -4.03 -2.91 16.61
C LYS A 93 -3.76 -4.31 17.17
N GLU A 94 -2.93 -5.11 16.50
CA GLU A 94 -2.60 -6.49 16.86
C GLU A 94 -3.86 -7.36 17.11
N LYS A 95 -4.95 -7.09 16.39
CA LYS A 95 -6.19 -7.87 16.46
C LYS A 95 -6.10 -9.08 15.53
N PRO A 96 -6.90 -10.14 15.75
CA PRO A 96 -7.03 -11.22 14.77
C PRO A 96 -7.44 -10.65 13.40
N TYR A 97 -6.76 -11.12 12.35
CA TYR A 97 -6.97 -10.66 10.99
C TYR A 97 -6.93 -11.81 10.00
N THR A 98 -7.46 -11.56 8.81
CA THR A 98 -7.53 -12.53 7.70
C THR A 98 -6.85 -11.93 6.46
N ARG A 99 -6.92 -12.61 5.32
CA ARG A 99 -6.47 -12.07 4.02
C ARG A 99 -7.08 -10.70 3.63
N LYS A 100 -8.11 -10.23 4.34
CA LYS A 100 -8.68 -8.88 4.16
C LYS A 100 -7.69 -7.75 4.45
N VAL A 101 -6.62 -8.00 5.20
CA VAL A 101 -5.54 -6.99 5.37
C VAL A 101 -4.88 -6.63 4.05
N ASP A 102 -4.70 -7.60 3.15
CA ASP A 102 -4.14 -7.34 1.82
C ASP A 102 -5.11 -6.53 0.95
N VAL A 103 -6.42 -6.72 1.13
CA VAL A 103 -7.46 -5.94 0.42
C VAL A 103 -7.41 -4.47 0.86
N TYR A 104 -7.20 -4.21 2.15
CA TYR A 104 -6.97 -2.85 2.65
C TYR A 104 -5.73 -2.24 2.01
N SER A 105 -4.60 -2.97 2.04
CA SER A 105 -3.35 -2.51 1.44
C SER A 105 -3.47 -2.25 -0.06
N PHE A 106 -4.21 -3.09 -0.79
CA PHE A 106 -4.55 -2.87 -2.19
C PHE A 106 -5.34 -1.56 -2.38
N GLY A 107 -6.29 -1.26 -1.50
CA GLY A 107 -7.00 0.03 -1.51
C GLY A 107 -6.08 1.24 -1.36
N ILE A 108 -5.05 1.15 -0.51
CA ILE A 108 -4.03 2.20 -0.40
C ILE A 108 -3.19 2.31 -1.69
N VAL A 109 -2.85 1.19 -2.33
CA VAL A 109 -2.16 1.21 -3.63
C VAL A 109 -3.04 1.81 -4.73
N LEU A 110 -4.34 1.52 -4.76
CA LEU A 110 -5.28 2.19 -5.68
C LEU A 110 -5.29 3.70 -5.47
N TRP A 111 -5.29 4.15 -4.20
CA TRP A 111 -5.16 5.55 -3.88
C TRP A 111 -3.84 6.14 -4.42
N GLU A 112 -2.71 5.42 -4.30
CA GLU A 112 -1.44 5.86 -4.90
C GLU A 112 -1.51 5.96 -6.42
N LEU A 113 -2.16 5.01 -7.10
CA LEU A 113 -2.32 5.04 -8.56
C LEU A 113 -3.13 6.25 -9.03
N THR A 114 -4.18 6.61 -8.29
CA THR A 114 -5.06 7.75 -8.64
C THR A 114 -4.43 9.11 -8.34
N THR A 115 -3.57 9.20 -7.33
CA THR A 115 -3.02 10.47 -6.87
C THR A 115 -1.56 10.70 -7.25
N CYS A 116 -0.81 9.63 -7.53
CA CYS A 116 0.66 9.59 -7.60
C CYS A 116 1.38 9.98 -6.30
N LEU A 117 0.65 10.27 -5.22
CA LEU A 117 1.20 10.77 -3.96
C LEU A 117 1.70 9.64 -3.05
N LEU A 118 2.43 10.02 -2.00
CA LEU A 118 2.79 9.12 -0.91
C LEU A 118 1.63 9.06 0.11
N PRO A 119 1.15 7.86 0.52
CA PRO A 119 0.06 7.78 1.49
C PRO A 119 0.47 8.42 2.82
N PHE A 120 -0.42 9.25 3.39
CA PHE A 120 -0.15 10.00 4.62
C PHE A 120 1.12 10.90 4.52
N GLN A 121 1.31 11.57 3.38
CA GLN A 121 2.44 12.49 3.18
C GLN A 121 2.52 13.53 4.30
N GLY A 122 3.75 13.82 4.75
CA GLY A 122 3.99 14.71 5.90
C GLY A 122 3.92 14.05 7.28
N MET A 123 3.43 12.80 7.38
CA MET A 123 3.48 12.01 8.61
C MET A 123 4.69 11.08 8.63
N THR A 124 5.24 10.77 9.80
CA THR A 124 6.14 9.61 9.99
C THR A 124 5.36 8.30 9.81
N PRO A 125 6.04 7.15 9.57
CA PRO A 125 5.34 5.86 9.48
C PRO A 125 4.49 5.55 10.71
N VAL A 126 4.95 5.88 11.92
CA VAL A 126 4.20 5.64 13.17
C VAL A 126 2.97 6.55 13.27
N GLN A 127 3.09 7.83 12.90
CA GLN A 127 1.95 8.74 12.83
C GLN A 127 0.91 8.27 11.81
N ALA A 128 1.36 7.80 10.64
CA ALA A 128 0.47 7.21 9.64
C ALA A 128 -0.23 5.95 10.17
N ALA A 129 0.48 5.10 10.92
CA ALA A 129 -0.10 3.93 11.60
C ALA A 129 -1.23 4.33 12.55
N TYR A 130 -0.95 5.31 13.41
CA TYR A 130 -1.92 5.82 14.38
C TYR A 130 -3.14 6.42 13.69
N ALA A 131 -2.94 7.24 12.66
CA ALA A 131 -4.02 7.82 11.86
C ALA A 131 -4.89 6.71 11.22
N ALA A 132 -4.27 5.72 10.57
CA ALA A 132 -4.99 4.60 9.95
C ALA A 132 -5.78 3.77 10.99
N ALA A 133 -5.18 3.50 12.14
CA ALA A 133 -5.80 2.83 13.28
C ALA A 133 -7.06 3.57 13.78
N GLU A 134 -7.03 4.90 13.77
CA GLU A 134 -8.16 5.78 14.10
C GLU A 134 -9.07 6.08 12.90
N LYS A 135 -9.04 5.21 11.88
CA LYS A 135 -9.89 5.24 10.67
C LYS A 135 -9.70 6.48 9.80
N VAL A 136 -8.64 7.27 10.00
CA VAL A 136 -8.24 8.33 9.08
C VAL A 136 -7.76 7.69 7.77
N ARG A 137 -8.00 8.38 6.66
CA ARG A 137 -7.58 7.97 5.31
C ARG A 137 -6.59 8.99 4.73
N PRO A 138 -5.71 8.59 3.80
CA PRO A 138 -4.87 9.54 3.08
C PRO A 138 -5.72 10.61 2.38
N SER A 139 -5.33 11.88 2.50
CA SER A 139 -6.01 13.01 1.85
C SER A 139 -5.97 12.87 0.32
N THR A 140 -7.08 13.02 -0.38
CA THR A 140 -7.14 13.08 -1.85
C THR A 140 -6.75 14.45 -2.42
N HIS A 141 -6.22 15.34 -1.58
CA HIS A 141 -5.65 16.62 -2.00
C HIS A 141 -4.18 16.66 -1.59
N PRO A 142 -3.28 17.24 -2.42
CA PRO A 142 -1.91 17.49 -2.01
C PRO A 142 -1.93 18.26 -0.70
N VAL A 143 -1.27 17.74 0.33
CA VAL A 143 -1.18 18.43 1.61
C VAL A 143 -0.44 19.73 1.37
N ARG A 144 -1.12 20.87 1.53
CA ARG A 144 -0.44 22.15 1.67
C ARG A 144 0.35 22.07 2.97
N LEU A 145 1.65 22.38 2.93
CA LEU A 145 2.52 22.32 4.12
C LEU A 145 1.97 23.13 5.30
N SER A 146 1.08 24.11 5.05
CA SER A 146 0.35 24.90 6.05
C SER A 146 -0.71 24.13 6.83
N ASP A 147 -1.25 23.04 6.30
CA ASP A 147 -2.47 22.39 6.83
C ASP A 147 -2.13 21.11 7.63
N SER A 148 -0.84 20.83 7.83
CA SER A 148 -0.41 19.69 8.64
C SER A 148 -0.62 19.99 10.13
N PRO A 149 -1.47 19.22 10.84
CA PRO A 149 -1.73 19.43 12.27
C PRO A 149 -0.51 19.12 13.17
N PHE A 150 0.63 18.76 12.57
CA PHE A 150 1.88 18.41 13.26
C PHE A 150 3.03 19.39 12.99
N VAL A 151 2.79 20.51 12.29
CA VAL A 151 3.84 21.52 12.00
C VAL A 151 4.07 22.50 13.16
N THR A 152 3.28 22.45 14.23
CA THR A 152 3.33 23.44 15.32
C THR A 152 4.11 23.01 16.57
N LEU A 153 4.98 22.01 16.48
CA LEU A 153 5.95 21.71 17.54
C LEU A 153 7.36 22.03 17.05
N LYS A 154 7.73 23.31 17.20
CA LYS A 154 9.12 23.75 17.37
C LYS A 154 9.35 24.07 18.84
#